data_AF-A0A094YRU3-F1
#
_entry.id   AF-A0A094YRU3-F1
#
_cell.length_a   1.000
_cell.length_b   1.000
_cell.length_c   1.000
_cell.angle_alpha   90.00
_cell.angle_beta   90.00
_cell.angle_gamma   90.00
#
_symmetry.space_group_name_H-M   'P 1'
#
loop_
_entity.id
_entity.type
_entity.pdbx_description
1 polymer ?
#
loop_
_entity_poly.entity_id
_entity_poly.type
_entity_poly.pdbx_seq_one_letter_code
_entity_poly.pdbx_strand_id
1 'polypeptide(L)'
;MSHALSHSPGLSRRGALASVLAATAAALPVMASAATPSSEDATLLALCAEFWQLQNHIKTLDEAPAYTFGSPHQKRHEAALEEACRREWEAMEQLVDTPAASQRSQQAKASILLAILPSAFDAFDLTFESNEIQLVMSLLQDVAGEAKL
;
A
#
# COMPACT_ATOMS: atom_id res chain seq x y z
N MET A 1 -37.84 78.59 -21.44
CA MET A 1 -37.47 79.22 -20.16
C MET A 1 -36.51 78.31 -19.44
N SER A 2 -35.44 78.92 -18.95
CA SER A 2 -34.17 78.38 -18.46
C SER A 2 -34.25 77.56 -17.16
N HIS A 3 -33.35 76.56 -17.07
CA HIS A 3 -32.52 76.07 -15.94
C HIS A 3 -33.16 75.92 -14.53
N ALA A 4 -32.95 74.85 -13.76
CA ALA A 4 -31.69 74.28 -13.21
C ALA A 4 -32.10 73.18 -12.18
N LEU A 5 -31.32 72.21 -11.68
CA LEU A 5 -29.94 71.72 -11.86
C LEU A 5 -29.83 70.39 -11.06
N SER A 6 -28.92 69.49 -11.51
CA SER A 6 -27.99 68.66 -10.72
C SER A 6 -28.48 67.61 -9.70
N HIS A 7 -27.82 66.49 -9.40
CA HIS A 7 -26.56 65.84 -9.82
C HIS A 7 -26.72 64.31 -9.55
N SER A 8 -26.09 63.48 -10.38
CA SER A 8 -25.53 62.16 -10.04
C SER A 8 -24.02 62.22 -10.37
N PRO A 9 -23.10 61.33 -9.91
CA PRO A 9 -23.28 59.95 -9.40
C PRO A 9 -22.41 59.59 -8.17
N GLY A 10 -22.56 58.39 -7.58
CA GLY A 10 -21.62 57.91 -6.55
C GLY A 10 -21.96 56.55 -5.91
N LEU A 11 -21.16 55.55 -6.24
CA LEU A 11 -21.06 54.15 -5.74
C LEU A 11 -21.30 53.95 -4.23
N SER A 12 -21.88 52.80 -3.85
CA SER A 12 -21.35 52.03 -2.72
C SER A 12 -21.72 50.54 -2.80
N ARG A 13 -20.71 49.73 -3.14
CA ARG A 13 -20.67 48.27 -3.00
C ARG A 13 -20.27 47.96 -1.56
N ARG A 14 -21.21 47.60 -0.69
CA ARG A 14 -20.98 46.83 0.56
C ARG A 14 -22.27 46.78 1.39
N GLY A 15 -22.74 45.57 1.66
CA GLY A 15 -23.86 45.28 2.56
C GLY A 15 -24.73 44.20 1.95
N ALA A 16 -25.01 43.07 2.57
CA ALA A 16 -24.64 42.55 3.87
C ALA A 16 -24.73 41.03 3.76
N LEU A 17 -23.76 40.31 4.34
CA LEU A 17 -23.90 38.88 4.61
C LEU A 17 -24.93 38.72 5.73
N ALA A 18 -26.11 38.17 5.43
CA ALA A 18 -27.10 37.86 6.45
C ALA A 18 -28.05 36.74 5.99
N SER A 19 -27.85 35.54 6.54
CA SER A 19 -28.86 34.56 6.97
C SER A 19 -28.13 33.25 7.29
N VAL A 20 -27.56 33.09 8.49
CA VAL A 20 -28.21 32.57 9.71
C VAL A 20 -29.00 31.29 9.46
N LEU A 21 -28.33 30.14 9.65
CA LEU A 21 -28.98 28.87 9.99
C LEU A 21 -28.70 28.58 11.46
N ALA A 22 -29.69 28.86 12.30
CA ALA A 22 -29.74 28.38 13.67
C ALA A 22 -30.86 27.33 13.74
N ALA A 23 -30.48 26.07 13.88
CA ALA A 23 -31.32 25.03 14.46
C ALA A 23 -30.41 23.96 15.08
N THR A 24 -30.25 24.08 16.39
CA THR A 24 -29.57 23.16 17.29
C THR A 24 -30.30 21.82 17.38
N ALA A 25 -29.62 20.71 17.07
CA ALA A 25 -29.97 19.39 17.61
C ALA A 25 -28.74 18.48 17.64
N ALA A 26 -28.41 18.03 18.86
CA ALA A 26 -27.47 16.96 19.21
C ALA A 26 -26.01 17.12 18.76
N ALA A 27 -25.20 17.68 19.67
CA ALA A 27 -23.77 17.50 19.68
C ALA A 27 -23.44 16.01 19.90
N LEU A 28 -23.17 15.28 18.81
CA LEU A 28 -22.28 14.13 18.86
C LEU A 28 -20.96 14.60 18.27
N PRO A 29 -19.85 14.60 19.02
CA PRO A 29 -18.55 14.65 18.38
C PRO A 29 -18.45 13.34 17.60
N VAL A 30 -18.69 13.40 16.29
CA VAL A 30 -18.09 12.44 15.37
C VAL A 30 -16.60 12.72 15.48
N MET A 31 -15.97 12.07 16.46
CA MET A 31 -14.55 11.83 16.45
C MET A 31 -14.33 10.96 15.21
N ALA A 32 -14.08 11.62 14.08
CA ALA A 32 -13.27 11.02 13.04
C ALA A 32 -11.95 10.71 13.73
N SER A 33 -11.85 9.50 14.28
CA SER A 33 -10.57 8.89 14.62
C SER A 33 -9.82 8.80 13.30
N ALA A 34 -9.11 9.86 12.95
CA ALA A 34 -7.90 9.72 12.19
C ALA A 34 -6.99 8.87 13.10
N ALA A 35 -7.15 7.55 13.01
CA ALA A 35 -6.18 6.61 13.51
C ALA A 35 -4.90 6.99 12.79
N THR A 36 -4.04 7.76 13.47
CA THR A 36 -2.65 7.88 13.06
C THR A 36 -2.17 6.45 12.87
N PRO A 37 -1.64 6.08 11.68
CA PRO A 37 -1.15 4.73 11.48
C PRO A 37 -0.24 4.43 12.68
N SER A 38 -0.55 3.36 13.41
CA SER A 38 0.33 2.89 14.47
C SER A 38 1.73 2.80 13.87
N SER A 39 2.75 3.23 14.60
CA SER A 39 4.14 3.16 14.13
C SER A 39 4.48 1.75 13.61
N GLU A 40 3.87 0.73 14.20
CA GLU A 40 4.00 -0.67 13.80
C GLU A 40 3.38 -0.94 12.43
N ASP A 41 2.22 -0.34 12.13
CA ASP A 41 1.51 -0.50 10.86
C ASP A 41 2.30 0.16 9.72
N ALA A 42 2.87 1.34 9.98
CA ALA A 42 3.77 2.01 9.04
C ALA A 42 5.05 1.19 8.80
N THR A 43 5.57 0.54 9.84
CA THR A 43 6.76 -0.31 9.76
C THR A 43 6.48 -1.54 8.90
N LEU A 44 5.36 -2.23 9.12
CA LEU A 44 4.96 -3.38 8.33
C LEU A 44 4.77 -3.02 6.86
N LEU A 45 4.08 -1.91 6.56
CA LEU A 45 3.88 -1.48 5.18
C LEU A 45 5.20 -1.10 4.49
N ALA A 46 6.16 -0.53 5.22
CA ALA A 46 7.50 -0.29 4.70
C ALA A 46 8.25 -1.59 4.39
N LEU A 47 8.18 -2.59 5.28
CA LEU A 47 8.75 -3.92 5.05
C LEU A 47 8.11 -4.61 3.84
N CYS A 48 6.78 -4.52 3.69
CA CYS A 48 6.10 -5.05 2.50
C CYS A 48 6.58 -4.36 1.22
N ALA A 49 6.77 -3.04 1.24
CA ALA A 49 7.29 -2.31 0.09
C ALA A 49 8.75 -2.70 -0.23
N GLU A 50 9.59 -2.87 0.79
CA GLU A 50 10.97 -3.36 0.62
C GLU A 50 11.01 -4.77 0.03
N PHE A 51 10.17 -5.68 0.53
CA PHE A 51 10.04 -7.04 -0.02
C PHE A 51 9.72 -7.01 -1.52
N TRP A 52 8.74 -6.23 -1.95
CA TRP A 52 8.40 -6.09 -3.37
C TRP A 52 9.52 -5.45 -4.20
N GLN A 53 10.26 -4.51 -3.63
CA GLN A 53 11.43 -3.93 -4.31
C GLN A 53 12.53 -4.97 -4.51
N LEU A 54 12.81 -5.79 -3.49
CA LEU A 54 13.80 -6.87 -3.56
C LEU A 54 13.39 -7.94 -4.57
N GLN A 55 12.13 -8.39 -4.55
CA GLN A 55 11.58 -9.32 -5.54
C GLN A 55 11.75 -8.81 -6.98
N ASN A 56 11.38 -7.56 -7.24
CA ASN A 56 11.57 -6.95 -8.56
C ASN A 56 13.05 -6.82 -8.93
N HIS A 57 13.91 -6.54 -7.95
CA HIS A 57 15.35 -6.45 -8.17
C HIS A 57 15.97 -7.81 -8.52
N ILE A 58 15.63 -8.85 -7.79
CA ILE A 58 16.03 -10.24 -8.04
C ILE A 58 15.58 -10.65 -9.44
N LYS A 59 14.31 -10.42 -9.78
CA LYS A 59 13.79 -10.70 -11.12
C LYS A 59 14.57 -9.96 -12.22
N THR A 60 14.92 -8.70 -11.99
CA THR A 60 15.72 -7.92 -12.95
C THR A 60 17.13 -8.49 -13.11
N LEU A 61 17.72 -9.02 -12.03
CA LEU A 61 19.00 -9.72 -12.10
C LEU A 61 18.86 -11.05 -12.84
N ASP A 62 17.84 -11.85 -12.57
CA ASP A 62 17.61 -13.14 -13.25
C ASP A 62 17.35 -12.97 -14.77
N GLU A 63 16.75 -11.86 -15.18
CA GLU A 63 16.51 -11.53 -16.59
C GLU A 63 17.75 -10.93 -17.30
N ALA A 64 18.87 -10.75 -16.59
CA ALA A 64 20.10 -10.20 -17.15
C ALA A 64 20.71 -11.14 -18.22
N PRO A 65 21.45 -10.59 -19.21
CA PRO A 65 22.11 -11.42 -20.22
C PRO A 65 23.14 -12.35 -19.58
N ALA A 66 23.24 -13.57 -20.13
CA ALA A 66 24.22 -14.55 -19.67
C ALA A 66 25.65 -14.00 -19.78
N TYR A 67 26.37 -14.02 -18.65
CA TYR A 67 27.78 -13.64 -18.60
C TYR A 67 28.69 -14.82 -18.91
N THR A 68 29.89 -14.53 -19.39
CA THR A 68 30.92 -15.55 -19.58
C THR A 68 31.34 -16.14 -18.23
N PHE A 69 31.41 -17.48 -18.17
CA PHE A 69 31.78 -18.20 -16.97
C PHE A 69 33.16 -17.77 -16.43
N GLY A 70 33.25 -17.51 -15.12
CA GLY A 70 34.44 -17.05 -14.42
C GLY A 70 34.77 -15.56 -14.61
N SER A 71 34.01 -14.82 -15.44
CA SER A 71 34.29 -13.41 -15.71
C SER A 71 34.06 -12.54 -14.47
N PRO A 72 34.77 -11.39 -14.34
CA PRO A 72 34.50 -10.43 -13.26
C PRO A 72 33.05 -9.91 -13.27
N HIS A 73 32.42 -9.83 -14.44
CA HIS A 73 31.03 -9.41 -14.57
C HIS A 73 30.07 -10.46 -13.98
N GLN A 74 30.27 -11.73 -14.31
CA GLN A 74 29.49 -12.82 -13.72
C GLN A 74 29.63 -12.84 -12.20
N LYS A 75 30.85 -12.76 -11.67
CA LYS A 75 31.07 -12.79 -10.21
C LYS A 75 30.39 -11.65 -9.47
N ARG A 76 30.41 -10.43 -10.04
CA ARG A 76 29.69 -9.29 -9.45
C ARG A 76 28.18 -9.48 -9.53
N HIS A 77 27.69 -10.08 -10.62
CA HIS A 77 26.28 -10.37 -10.79
C HIS A 77 25.79 -11.41 -9.79
N GLU A 78 26.51 -12.54 -9.65
CA GLU A 78 26.22 -13.58 -8.65
C GLU A 78 26.25 -13.01 -7.23
N ALA A 79 27.25 -12.18 -6.89
CA ALA A 79 27.32 -11.54 -5.57
C ALA A 79 26.15 -10.57 -5.33
N ALA A 80 25.68 -9.84 -6.35
CA ALA A 80 24.53 -8.97 -6.24
C ALA A 80 23.23 -9.77 -6.05
N LEU A 81 23.08 -10.89 -6.74
CA LEU A 81 21.94 -11.79 -6.60
C LEU A 81 21.92 -12.44 -5.21
N GLU A 82 23.05 -12.95 -4.74
CA GLU A 82 23.20 -13.54 -3.40
C GLU A 82 22.82 -12.52 -2.31
N GLU A 83 23.31 -11.29 -2.43
CA GLU A 83 22.98 -10.20 -1.49
C GLU A 83 21.50 -9.82 -1.53
N ALA A 84 20.90 -9.75 -2.72
CA ALA A 84 19.48 -9.45 -2.86
C ALA A 84 18.60 -10.55 -2.22
N CYS A 85 18.91 -11.83 -2.46
CA CYS A 85 18.23 -12.96 -1.85
C CYS A 85 18.39 -12.99 -0.33
N ARG A 86 19.59 -12.70 0.19
CA ARG A 86 19.83 -12.58 1.64
C ARG A 86 18.95 -11.51 2.27
N ARG A 87 18.87 -10.33 1.65
CA ARG A 87 18.03 -9.23 2.13
C ARG A 87 16.54 -9.55 2.04
N GLU A 88 16.11 -10.25 1.00
CA GLU A 88 14.72 -10.69 0.87
C GLU A 88 14.35 -11.63 2.02
N TRP A 89 15.24 -12.58 2.34
CA TRP A 89 15.07 -13.48 3.49
C TRP A 89 14.96 -12.71 4.81
N GLU A 90 15.86 -11.76 5.07
CA GLU A 90 15.82 -10.92 6.27
C GLU A 90 14.54 -10.07 6.36
N ALA A 91 14.04 -9.55 5.23
CA ALA A 91 12.78 -8.83 5.17
C ALA A 91 11.59 -9.77 5.47
N MET A 92 11.63 -11.02 4.99
CA MET A 92 10.61 -12.02 5.27
C MET A 92 10.57 -12.39 6.76
N GLU A 93 11.72 -12.59 7.40
CA GLU A 93 11.80 -12.84 8.86
C GLU A 93 11.17 -11.69 9.65
N GLN A 94 11.52 -10.45 9.31
CA GLN A 94 10.92 -9.27 9.95
C GLN A 94 9.42 -9.14 9.68
N LEU A 95 8.96 -9.49 8.48
CA LEU A 95 7.54 -9.52 8.14
C LEU A 95 6.81 -10.56 8.99
N VAL A 96 7.37 -11.75 9.22
CA VAL A 96 6.76 -12.77 10.09
C VAL A 96 6.58 -12.25 11.50
N ASP A 97 7.61 -11.61 12.06
CA ASP A 97 7.61 -11.12 13.45
C ASP A 97 6.80 -9.84 13.66
N THR A 98 6.49 -9.09 12.61
CA THR A 98 5.74 -7.82 12.71
C THR A 98 4.22 -8.05 12.62
N PRO A 99 3.40 -7.75 13.64
CA PRO A 99 1.95 -7.99 13.59
C PRO A 99 1.22 -7.07 12.58
N ALA A 100 0.21 -7.60 11.88
CA ALA A 100 -0.68 -6.81 11.03
C ALA A 100 -1.93 -6.36 11.79
N ALA A 101 -1.85 -5.18 12.41
CA ALA A 101 -2.94 -4.63 13.22
C ALA A 101 -4.06 -3.99 12.38
N SER A 102 -3.75 -3.37 11.23
CA SER A 102 -4.75 -2.78 10.35
C SER A 102 -5.17 -3.71 9.20
N GLN A 103 -6.36 -3.47 8.66
CA GLN A 103 -6.84 -4.15 7.45
C GLN A 103 -5.87 -3.98 6.27
N ARG A 104 -5.27 -2.79 6.14
CA ARG A 104 -4.32 -2.49 5.07
C ARG A 104 -3.04 -3.33 5.19
N SER A 105 -2.54 -3.51 6.41
CA SER A 105 -1.38 -4.36 6.69
C SER A 105 -1.69 -5.85 6.50
N GLN A 106 -2.90 -6.28 6.86
CA GLN A 106 -3.37 -7.64 6.60
C GLN A 106 -3.45 -7.92 5.10
N GLN A 107 -4.03 -6.98 4.33
CA GLN A 107 -4.04 -7.01 2.86
C GLN A 107 -2.63 -7.13 2.28
N ALA A 108 -1.71 -6.26 2.71
CA ALA A 108 -0.33 -6.27 2.20
C ALA A 108 0.38 -7.61 2.45
N LYS A 109 0.23 -8.19 3.64
CA LYS A 109 0.76 -9.54 3.93
C LYS A 109 0.08 -10.62 3.11
N ALA A 110 -1.24 -10.57 2.98
CA ALA A 110 -2.00 -11.54 2.19
C ALA A 110 -1.56 -11.53 0.72
N SER A 111 -1.35 -10.34 0.13
CA SER A 111 -0.83 -10.22 -1.24
C SER A 111 0.56 -10.82 -1.41
N ILE A 112 1.45 -10.68 -0.42
CA ILE A 112 2.77 -11.33 -0.44
C ILE A 112 2.60 -12.85 -0.39
N LEU A 113 1.79 -13.36 0.52
CA LEU A 113 1.52 -14.79 0.66
C LEU A 113 0.93 -15.41 -0.62
N LEU A 114 -0.02 -14.72 -1.26
CA LEU A 114 -0.60 -15.16 -2.54
C LEU A 114 0.44 -15.30 -3.66
N ALA A 115 1.49 -14.48 -3.64
CA ALA A 115 2.55 -14.54 -4.64
C ALA A 115 3.57 -15.65 -4.38
N ILE A 116 3.90 -15.93 -3.12
CA ILE A 116 4.97 -16.88 -2.75
C ILE A 116 4.47 -18.31 -2.51
N LEU A 117 3.25 -18.49 -2.01
CA LEU A 117 2.76 -19.81 -1.60
C LEU A 117 2.59 -20.78 -2.76
N PRO A 118 2.09 -20.39 -3.95
CA PRO A 118 1.94 -21.32 -5.07
C PRO A 118 3.27 -21.96 -5.49
N SER A 119 4.34 -21.18 -5.58
CA SER A 119 5.68 -21.71 -5.91
C SER A 119 6.27 -22.53 -4.76
N ALA A 120 6.02 -22.16 -3.51
CA ALA A 120 6.43 -22.97 -2.36
C ALA A 120 5.72 -24.33 -2.35
N PHE A 121 4.41 -24.37 -2.60
CA PHE A 121 3.66 -25.63 -2.66
C PHE A 121 4.16 -26.54 -3.77
N ASP A 122 4.46 -26.00 -4.94
CA ASP A 122 5.07 -26.74 -6.05
C ASP A 122 6.45 -27.30 -5.68
N ALA A 123 7.31 -26.47 -5.07
CA ALA A 123 8.65 -26.87 -4.65
C ALA A 123 8.67 -27.97 -3.57
N PHE A 124 7.64 -28.05 -2.73
CA PHE A 124 7.50 -29.07 -1.68
C PHE A 124 6.60 -30.24 -2.08
N ASP A 125 6.18 -30.33 -3.35
CA ASP A 125 5.28 -31.37 -3.88
C ASP A 125 3.99 -31.49 -3.04
N LEU A 126 3.47 -30.35 -2.58
CA LEU A 126 2.23 -30.27 -1.83
C LEU A 126 1.06 -30.24 -2.79
N THR A 127 0.11 -31.16 -2.59
CA THR A 127 -1.05 -31.29 -3.48
C THR A 127 -1.95 -30.06 -3.38
N PHE A 128 -1.95 -29.20 -4.40
CA PHE A 128 -2.78 -27.98 -4.45
C PHE A 128 -4.29 -28.27 -4.36
N GLU A 129 -4.70 -29.53 -4.58
CA GLU A 129 -6.06 -30.02 -4.44
C GLU A 129 -6.46 -30.35 -2.98
N SER A 130 -5.53 -30.28 -2.03
CA SER A 130 -5.85 -30.42 -0.60
C SER A 130 -6.82 -29.32 -0.17
N ASN A 131 -7.88 -29.72 0.54
CA ASN A 131 -8.89 -28.80 1.05
C ASN A 131 -8.28 -27.74 1.98
N GLU A 132 -7.25 -28.11 2.74
CA GLU A 132 -6.52 -27.23 3.64
C GLU A 132 -5.78 -26.13 2.87
N ILE A 133 -5.08 -26.49 1.79
CA ILE A 133 -4.39 -25.52 0.92
C ILE A 133 -5.41 -24.61 0.24
N GLN A 134 -6.50 -25.17 -0.29
CA GLN A 134 -7.56 -24.38 -0.92
C GLN A 134 -8.22 -23.41 0.07
N LEU A 135 -8.43 -23.83 1.33
CA LEU A 135 -8.98 -22.97 2.37
C LEU A 135 -8.05 -21.81 2.70
N VAL A 136 -6.73 -22.06 2.82
CA VAL A 136 -5.73 -21.01 3.03
C VAL A 136 -5.73 -20.03 1.87
N MET A 137 -5.70 -20.52 0.62
CA MET A 137 -5.71 -19.65 -0.57
C MET A 137 -7.00 -18.83 -0.68
N SER A 138 -8.17 -19.41 -0.36
CA SER A 138 -9.45 -18.70 -0.32
C SER A 138 -9.44 -17.58 0.72
N LEU A 139 -8.96 -17.86 1.94
CA LEU A 139 -8.86 -16.86 3.00
C LEU A 139 -7.93 -15.71 2.60
N LEU A 140 -6.79 -16.03 1.96
CA LEU A 140 -5.84 -15.02 1.52
C LEU A 140 -6.42 -14.13 0.41
N GLN A 141 -7.21 -14.68 -0.52
CA GLN A 141 -7.94 -13.90 -1.53
C GLN A 141 -8.95 -12.95 -0.90
N ASP A 142 -9.72 -13.43 0.08
CA ASP A 142 -10.70 -12.62 0.80
C ASP A 142 -10.01 -11.47 1.56
N VAL A 143 -8.91 -11.75 2.25
CA VAL A 143 -8.15 -10.75 3.01
C VAL A 143 -7.47 -9.76 2.09
N ALA A 144 -6.90 -10.18 0.96
CA ALA A 144 -6.27 -9.29 -0.02
C ALA A 144 -7.27 -8.35 -0.71
N GLY A 145 -8.57 -8.59 -0.59
CA GLY A 145 -9.61 -7.85 -1.29
C GLY A 145 -9.79 -8.29 -2.74
N GLU A 146 -9.22 -9.44 -3.12
CA GLU A 146 -9.44 -10.10 -4.41
C GLU A 146 -10.69 -10.99 -4.38
N ALA A 147 -11.79 -10.47 -3.81
CA ALA A 147 -13.07 -11.17 -3.87
C ALA A 147 -13.49 -11.27 -5.34
N LYS A 148 -13.55 -12.50 -5.86
CA LYS A 148 -14.11 -12.81 -7.19
C LYS A 148 -15.50 -12.16 -7.31
N LEU A 149 -15.61 -11.19 -8.22
CA LEU A 149 -16.89 -10.73 -8.78
C LEU A 149 -17.46 -11.79 -9.73
#